data_AF-A0A917J0J3-F1
#
_entry.id   AF-A0A917J0J3-F1
#
_cell.length_a   1.000
_cell.length_b   1.000
_cell.length_c   1.000
_cell.angle_alpha   90.00
_cell.angle_beta   90.00
_cell.angle_gamma   90.00
#
_symmetry.space_group_name_H-M   'P 1'
#
loop_
_entity.id
_entity.type
_entity.pdbx_description
1 polymer ?
#
loop_
_entity_poly.entity_id
_entity_poly.type
_entity_poly.pdbx_seq_one_letter_code
_entity_poly.pdbx_strand_id
1 'polypeptide(L)'
;MKKYKDFIPHADAELSVYASAYKQNFRNVAATAIPYMGNEDIEEHEAEVQEMIDAIYDVEKKKADLAAAVARKKELVQAVTTKMRRMAMYAKKGNAGDNPVVTGGGLKCNAVQVDVKNLRPQLTVTSANDYISVAFHKNYSLPVAIYSRKPGDNDWEFISYATTSPYIDKRPASIPGQPESREYKEHYTDFVSYISEASSIIEVVFYPILVVKRKE
;
A
#
# COMPACT_ATOMS: atom_id res chain seq x y z
N MET A 1 55.74 13.11 5.54
CA MET A 1 55.38 12.03 6.49
C MET A 1 54.23 11.23 5.87
N LYS A 2 54.41 9.92 5.63
CA LYS A 2 53.34 9.08 5.04
C LYS A 2 52.28 8.80 6.11
N LYS A 3 51.00 8.97 5.76
CA LYS A 3 49.86 8.60 6.60
C LYS A 3 49.31 7.27 6.10
N TYR A 4 49.07 6.33 7.00
CA TYR A 4 48.46 5.04 6.71
C TYR A 4 47.04 5.01 7.27
N LYS A 5 46.15 4.32 6.58
CA LYS A 5 44.79 4.06 7.07
C LYS A 5 44.85 2.95 8.12
N ASP A 6 43.94 2.99 9.08
CA ASP A 6 43.72 1.85 9.99
C ASP A 6 43.42 0.58 9.19
N PHE A 7 43.98 -0.54 9.65
CA PHE A 7 43.81 -1.85 9.02
C PHE A 7 42.56 -2.58 9.53
N ILE A 8 41.98 -2.12 10.64
CA ILE A 8 40.74 -2.68 11.19
C ILE A 8 39.54 -2.04 10.48
N PRO A 9 38.66 -2.84 9.83
CA PRO A 9 37.44 -2.31 9.21
C PRO A 9 36.44 -1.77 10.24
N HIS A 10 35.65 -0.76 9.85
CA HIS A 10 34.63 -0.16 10.74
C HIS A 10 33.22 -0.74 10.55
N ALA A 11 32.92 -1.32 9.39
CA ALA A 11 31.60 -1.89 9.14
C ALA A 11 31.49 -3.28 9.75
N ASP A 12 30.44 -3.56 10.52
CA ASP A 12 30.23 -4.83 11.24
C ASP A 12 30.43 -6.08 10.35
N ALA A 13 29.92 -6.06 9.13
CA ALA A 13 30.08 -7.17 8.18
C ALA A 13 31.55 -7.39 7.77
N GLU A 14 32.29 -6.30 7.53
CA GLU A 14 33.71 -6.38 7.16
C GLU A 14 34.58 -6.70 8.39
N LEU A 15 34.23 -6.16 9.56
CA LEU A 15 34.90 -6.37 10.83
C LEU A 15 34.76 -7.81 11.31
N SER A 16 33.57 -8.41 11.23
CA SER A 16 33.36 -9.82 11.61
C SER A 16 34.17 -10.79 10.74
N VAL A 17 34.27 -10.53 9.43
CA VAL A 17 35.11 -11.30 8.51
C VAL A 17 36.59 -11.11 8.83
N TYR A 18 37.02 -9.86 9.03
CA TYR A 18 38.40 -9.53 9.38
C TYR A 18 38.80 -10.17 10.72
N ALA A 19 37.99 -10.01 11.77
CA ALA A 19 38.23 -10.54 13.10
C ALA A 19 38.30 -12.07 13.11
N SER A 20 37.44 -12.73 12.32
CA SER A 20 37.48 -14.19 12.17
C SER A 20 38.80 -14.67 11.55
N ALA A 21 39.24 -14.01 10.46
CA ALA A 21 40.51 -14.33 9.81
C ALA A 21 41.71 -13.98 10.70
N TYR A 22 41.65 -12.86 11.43
CA TYR A 22 42.65 -12.46 12.40
C TYR A 22 42.81 -13.52 13.49
N LYS A 23 41.71 -13.91 14.16
CA LYS A 23 41.72 -14.91 15.22
C LYS A 23 42.32 -16.23 14.75
N GLN A 24 41.91 -16.73 13.58
CA GLN A 24 42.43 -17.97 13.01
C GLN A 24 43.96 -17.97 12.80
N ASN A 25 44.53 -16.80 12.53
CA ASN A 25 45.96 -16.64 12.26
C ASN A 25 46.75 -16.10 13.47
N PHE A 26 46.09 -15.69 14.54
CA PHE A 26 46.71 -14.93 15.63
C PHE A 26 47.82 -15.72 16.31
N ARG A 27 47.66 -17.04 16.52
CA ARG A 27 48.72 -17.89 17.08
C ARG A 27 50.00 -17.90 16.25
N ASN A 28 49.87 -17.93 14.92
CA ASN A 28 51.03 -17.87 14.01
C ASN A 28 51.71 -16.49 14.06
N VAL A 29 50.90 -15.43 14.17
CA VAL A 29 51.40 -14.05 14.34
C VAL A 29 52.12 -13.90 15.67
N ALA A 30 51.54 -14.39 16.77
CA ALA A 30 52.14 -14.34 18.11
C ALA A 30 53.48 -15.09 18.14
N ALA A 31 53.53 -16.31 17.59
CA ALA A 31 54.77 -17.10 17.51
C ALA A 31 55.89 -16.42 16.71
N THR A 32 55.54 -15.64 15.68
CA THR A 32 56.52 -15.03 14.77
C THR A 32 56.93 -13.61 15.18
N ALA A 33 55.96 -12.80 15.59
CA ALA A 33 56.12 -11.35 15.78
C ALA A 33 56.03 -10.91 17.25
N ILE A 34 55.48 -11.74 18.14
CA ILE A 34 55.26 -11.43 19.55
C ILE A 34 55.73 -12.60 20.45
N PRO A 35 57.00 -13.04 20.33
CA PRO A 35 57.49 -14.30 20.94
C PRO A 35 57.53 -14.28 22.48
N TYR A 36 57.31 -13.12 23.10
CA TYR A 36 57.26 -12.94 24.55
C TYR A 36 55.85 -13.08 25.14
N MET A 37 54.82 -13.21 24.31
CA MET A 37 53.44 -13.39 24.77
C MET A 37 53.22 -14.80 25.29
N GLY A 38 52.61 -14.94 26.47
CA GLY A 38 52.30 -16.24 27.05
C GLY A 38 51.12 -16.92 26.35
N ASN A 39 51.00 -18.23 26.50
CA ASN A 39 49.85 -18.97 25.97
C ASN A 39 48.52 -18.52 26.60
N GLU A 40 48.53 -18.13 27.87
CA GLU A 40 47.35 -17.63 28.58
C GLU A 40 46.86 -16.30 27.97
N ASP A 41 47.77 -15.36 27.72
CA ASP A 41 47.46 -14.08 27.06
C ASP A 41 46.90 -14.29 25.63
N ILE A 42 47.43 -15.28 24.90
CA ILE A 42 46.95 -15.63 23.55
C ILE A 42 45.52 -16.15 23.61
N GLU A 43 45.23 -17.04 24.56
CA GLU A 43 43.89 -17.63 24.74
C GLU A 43 42.87 -16.59 25.19
N GLU A 44 43.26 -15.68 26.09
CA GLU A 44 42.44 -14.55 26.52
C GLU A 44 42.07 -13.65 25.33
N HIS A 45 43.06 -13.23 24.53
CA HIS A 45 42.82 -12.40 23.35
C HIS A 45 41.94 -13.09 22.29
N GLU A 46 42.14 -14.40 22.06
CA GLU A 46 41.27 -15.18 21.17
C GLU A 46 39.82 -15.27 21.65
N ALA A 47 39.61 -15.26 22.98
CA ALA A 47 38.29 -15.25 23.59
C ALA A 47 37.62 -13.88 23.44
N GLU A 48 38.33 -12.78 23.69
CA GLU A 48 37.82 -11.42 23.49
C GLU A 48 37.41 -11.17 22.03
N VAL A 49 38.25 -11.59 21.08
CA VAL A 49 37.93 -11.46 19.65
C VAL A 49 36.70 -12.31 19.29
N GLN A 50 36.54 -13.49 19.90
CA GLN A 50 35.33 -14.31 19.70
C GLN A 50 34.08 -13.64 20.23
N GLU A 51 34.14 -13.07 21.43
CA GLU A 51 33.01 -12.38 22.04
C GLU A 51 32.55 -11.20 21.18
N MET A 52 33.48 -10.43 20.62
CA MET A 52 33.17 -9.37 19.66
C MET A 52 32.46 -9.91 18.41
N ILE A 53 32.97 -11.02 17.83
CA ILE A 53 32.36 -11.67 16.66
C ILE A 53 30.92 -12.11 16.99
N ASP A 54 30.72 -12.76 18.13
CA ASP A 54 29.42 -13.26 18.59
C ASP A 54 28.42 -12.12 18.82
N ALA A 55 28.86 -11.00 19.40
CA ALA A 55 28.05 -9.81 19.60
C ALA A 55 27.57 -9.21 18.27
N ILE A 56 28.45 -9.14 17.25
CA ILE A 56 28.07 -8.69 15.91
C ILE A 56 27.02 -9.61 15.29
N TYR A 57 27.21 -10.93 15.38
CA TYR A 57 26.25 -11.91 14.87
C TYR A 57 24.89 -11.84 15.57
N ASP A 58 24.86 -11.63 16.89
CA ASP A 58 23.61 -11.49 17.64
C ASP A 58 22.81 -10.24 17.21
N VAL A 59 23.50 -9.12 16.95
CA VAL A 59 22.86 -7.91 16.41
C VAL A 59 22.24 -8.17 15.04
N GLU A 60 22.96 -8.83 14.13
CA GLU A 60 22.44 -9.16 12.79
C GLU A 60 21.23 -10.11 12.85
N LYS A 61 21.27 -11.11 13.75
CA LYS A 61 20.13 -11.99 13.99
C LYS A 61 18.91 -11.20 14.48
N LYS A 62 19.08 -10.30 15.45
CA LYS A 62 17.98 -9.46 15.97
C LYS A 62 17.43 -8.51 14.91
N LYS A 63 18.26 -7.97 14.02
CA LYS A 63 17.79 -7.17 12.87
C LYS A 63 16.91 -8.00 11.93
N ALA A 64 17.30 -9.24 11.63
CA ALA A 64 16.50 -10.15 10.81
C ALA A 64 15.16 -10.49 11.48
N ASP A 65 15.17 -10.81 12.77
CA ASP A 65 13.97 -11.10 13.55
C ASP A 65 13.01 -9.89 13.60
N LEU A 66 13.56 -8.68 13.80
CA LEU A 66 12.79 -7.45 13.77
C LEU A 66 12.15 -7.22 12.40
N ALA A 67 12.90 -7.41 11.31
CA ALA A 67 12.38 -7.27 9.95
C ALA A 67 11.22 -8.24 9.69
N ALA A 68 11.34 -9.50 10.11
CA ALA A 68 10.28 -10.49 10.02
C ALA A 68 9.04 -10.11 10.85
N ALA A 69 9.24 -9.63 12.08
CA ALA A 69 8.15 -9.18 12.95
C ALA A 69 7.40 -7.97 12.37
N VAL A 70 8.12 -7.01 11.79
CA VAL A 70 7.54 -5.83 11.12
C VAL A 70 6.73 -6.24 9.89
N ALA A 71 7.25 -7.16 9.07
CA ALA A 71 6.53 -7.67 7.90
C ALA A 71 5.21 -8.34 8.32
N ARG A 72 5.25 -9.25 9.30
CA ARG A 72 4.06 -9.92 9.84
C ARG A 72 3.06 -8.93 10.45
N LYS A 73 3.54 -7.93 11.18
CA LYS A 73 2.70 -6.85 11.72
C LYS A 73 1.97 -6.13 10.60
N LYS A 74 2.66 -5.76 9.51
CA LYS A 74 2.07 -5.04 8.38
C LYS A 74 0.94 -5.85 7.73
N GLU A 75 1.18 -7.12 7.46
CA GLU A 75 0.18 -8.04 6.91
C GLU A 75 -1.05 -8.17 7.81
N LEU A 76 -0.83 -8.43 9.11
CA LEU A 76 -1.91 -8.57 10.09
C LEU A 76 -2.70 -7.28 10.26
N VAL A 77 -2.04 -6.13 10.38
CA VAL A 77 -2.72 -4.84 10.49
C VAL A 77 -3.60 -4.61 9.27
N GLN A 78 -3.10 -4.85 8.05
CA GLN A 78 -3.90 -4.67 6.84
C GLN A 78 -5.10 -5.62 6.78
N ALA A 79 -4.88 -6.93 6.97
CA ALA A 79 -5.92 -7.95 6.86
C ALA A 79 -6.98 -7.81 7.97
N VAL A 80 -6.53 -7.68 9.23
CA VAL A 80 -7.42 -7.61 10.39
C VAL A 80 -8.16 -6.28 10.46
N THR A 81 -7.52 -5.15 10.17
CA THR A 81 -8.22 -3.85 10.14
C THR A 81 -9.34 -3.83 9.09
N THR A 82 -9.12 -4.46 7.94
CA THR A 82 -10.15 -4.58 6.90
C THR A 82 -11.35 -5.40 7.42
N LYS A 83 -11.08 -6.52 8.10
CA LYS A 83 -12.14 -7.33 8.73
C LYS A 83 -12.85 -6.57 9.85
N MET A 84 -12.12 -5.86 10.71
CA MET A 84 -12.69 -5.01 11.76
C MET A 84 -13.62 -3.95 11.19
N ARG A 85 -13.20 -3.24 10.14
CA ARG A 85 -14.04 -2.25 9.43
C ARG A 85 -15.31 -2.89 8.88
N ARG A 86 -15.21 -4.08 8.27
CA ARG A 86 -16.38 -4.81 7.76
C ARG A 86 -17.36 -5.19 8.87
N MET A 87 -16.87 -5.72 9.99
CA MET A 87 -17.72 -6.06 11.13
C MET A 87 -18.37 -4.82 11.76
N ALA A 88 -17.63 -3.72 11.87
CA ALA A 88 -18.17 -2.43 12.31
C ALA A 88 -19.30 -1.94 11.40
N MET A 89 -19.17 -2.08 10.08
CA MET A 89 -20.23 -1.76 9.13
C MET A 89 -21.47 -2.63 9.34
N TYR A 90 -21.32 -3.94 9.59
CA TYR A 90 -22.46 -4.81 9.88
C TYR A 90 -23.16 -4.43 11.18
N ALA A 91 -22.40 -4.16 12.25
CA ALA A 91 -22.97 -3.69 13.52
C ALA A 91 -23.82 -2.43 13.31
N LYS A 92 -23.29 -1.44 12.58
CA LYS A 92 -24.01 -0.17 12.32
C LYS A 92 -25.23 -0.33 11.41
N LYS A 93 -25.22 -1.27 10.47
CA LYS A 93 -26.40 -1.58 9.64
C LYS A 93 -27.53 -2.24 10.44
N GLY A 94 -27.21 -2.98 11.50
CA GLY A 94 -28.17 -3.73 12.32
C GLY A 94 -29.01 -2.89 13.29
N ASN A 95 -29.31 -1.63 12.97
CA ASN A 95 -29.99 -0.67 13.84
C ASN A 95 -29.22 -0.31 15.13
N ALA A 96 -27.92 -0.62 15.18
CA ALA A 96 -27.06 -0.30 16.30
C ALA A 96 -26.48 1.13 16.15
N GLY A 97 -27.36 2.12 16.27
CA GLY A 97 -27.02 3.54 16.38
C GLY A 97 -26.17 3.84 17.64
N ASP A 98 -26.44 4.94 18.33
CA ASP A 98 -25.74 5.34 19.57
C ASP A 98 -26.03 4.42 20.78
N ASN A 99 -26.13 3.10 20.57
CA ASN A 99 -26.20 2.11 21.62
C ASN A 99 -24.92 2.19 22.47
N PRO A 100 -25.02 2.29 23.81
CA PRO A 100 -23.88 2.32 24.73
C PRO A 100 -22.87 1.18 24.54
N VAL A 101 -23.32 0.00 24.10
CA VAL A 101 -22.45 -1.16 23.83
C VAL A 101 -21.60 -0.93 22.56
N VAL A 102 -22.18 -0.34 21.52
CA VAL A 102 -21.50 -0.06 20.25
C VAL A 102 -20.55 1.13 20.40
N THR A 103 -20.98 2.18 21.11
CA THR A 103 -20.14 3.34 21.40
C THR A 103 -19.02 3.00 22.40
N GLY A 104 -19.29 2.18 23.42
CA GLY A 104 -18.29 1.66 24.37
C GLY A 104 -17.25 0.75 23.73
N GLY A 105 -17.60 0.05 22.63
CA GLY A 105 -16.66 -0.71 21.80
C GLY A 105 -15.76 0.15 20.89
N GLY A 106 -15.80 1.48 21.02
CA GLY A 106 -14.99 2.40 20.22
C GLY A 106 -15.51 2.64 18.80
N LEU A 107 -16.69 2.11 18.43
CA LEU A 107 -17.30 2.30 17.10
C LEU A 107 -18.04 3.65 16.99
N LYS A 108 -17.49 4.72 17.57
CA LYS A 108 -18.05 6.06 17.48
C LYS A 108 -17.66 6.70 16.15
N CYS A 109 -18.64 7.19 15.39
CA CYS A 109 -18.34 8.11 14.28
C CYS A 109 -18.24 9.52 14.87
N ASN A 110 -17.18 10.23 14.54
CA ASN A 110 -17.16 11.68 14.75
C ASN A 110 -17.90 12.32 13.59
N ALA A 111 -18.86 13.20 13.88
CA ALA A 111 -19.46 14.02 12.86
C ALA A 111 -18.36 14.92 12.26
N VAL A 112 -18.27 14.93 10.93
CA VAL A 112 -17.37 15.84 10.22
C VAL A 112 -18.22 16.81 9.43
N GLN A 113 -17.94 18.10 9.63
CA GLN A 113 -18.48 19.16 8.78
C GLN A 113 -17.65 19.19 7.49
N VAL A 114 -18.29 18.99 6.36
CA VAL A 114 -17.65 19.06 5.05
C VAL A 114 -17.89 20.46 4.49
N ASP A 115 -16.84 21.18 4.13
CA ASP A 115 -16.98 22.41 3.35
C ASP A 115 -17.40 22.04 1.93
N VAL A 116 -18.65 22.36 1.62
CA VAL A 116 -19.32 21.99 0.37
C VAL A 116 -18.92 22.91 -0.78
N LYS A 117 -18.43 24.13 -0.48
CA LYS A 117 -18.34 25.23 -1.46
C LYS A 117 -17.41 24.95 -2.65
N ASN A 118 -16.38 24.12 -2.47
CA ASN A 118 -15.43 23.75 -3.52
C ASN A 118 -15.28 22.23 -3.65
N LEU A 119 -16.23 21.47 -3.11
CA LEU A 119 -16.16 20.02 -3.16
C LEU A 119 -16.39 19.56 -4.60
N ARG A 120 -15.53 18.68 -5.10
CA ARG A 120 -15.65 18.03 -6.41
C ARG A 120 -15.19 16.58 -6.32
N PRO A 121 -15.89 15.61 -6.94
CA PRO A 121 -15.40 14.25 -7.04
C PRO A 121 -14.11 14.19 -7.86
N GLN A 122 -13.19 13.32 -7.45
CA GLN A 122 -12.01 12.99 -8.23
C GLN A 122 -12.27 11.72 -9.02
N LEU A 123 -12.31 11.87 -10.33
CA LEU A 123 -12.70 10.84 -11.28
C LEU A 123 -11.48 10.28 -12.01
N THR A 124 -11.46 8.96 -12.23
CA THR A 124 -10.52 8.26 -13.09
C THR A 124 -11.30 7.24 -13.90
N VAL A 125 -11.21 7.31 -15.23
CA VAL A 125 -11.96 6.43 -16.12
C VAL A 125 -11.00 5.61 -16.96
N THR A 126 -11.23 4.30 -17.04
CA THR A 126 -10.44 3.39 -17.86
C THR A 126 -11.33 2.48 -18.69
N SER A 127 -10.96 2.24 -19.94
CA SER A 127 -11.66 1.27 -20.79
C SER A 127 -11.05 -0.11 -20.61
N ALA A 128 -11.91 -1.11 -20.45
CA ALA A 128 -11.61 -2.52 -20.70
C ALA A 128 -12.28 -2.96 -22.01
N ASN A 129 -12.07 -4.21 -22.42
CA ASN A 129 -12.59 -4.74 -23.68
C ASN A 129 -14.13 -4.83 -23.72
N ASP A 130 -14.78 -4.99 -22.57
CA ASP A 130 -16.22 -5.26 -22.48
C ASP A 130 -16.97 -4.28 -21.55
N TYR A 131 -16.26 -3.37 -20.87
CA TYR A 131 -16.85 -2.35 -20.01
C TYR A 131 -15.93 -1.14 -19.86
N ILE A 132 -16.49 -0.05 -19.32
CA ILE A 132 -15.73 1.09 -18.82
C ILE A 132 -15.76 1.07 -17.29
N SER A 133 -14.59 1.20 -16.68
CA SER A 133 -14.42 1.33 -15.24
C SER A 133 -14.35 2.80 -14.87
N VAL A 134 -15.29 3.24 -14.05
CA VAL A 134 -15.39 4.62 -13.55
C VAL A 134 -15.01 4.59 -12.07
N ALA A 135 -13.74 4.89 -11.78
CA ALA A 135 -13.21 4.93 -10.43
C ALA A 135 -13.29 6.35 -9.86
N PHE A 136 -13.75 6.45 -8.62
CA PHE A 136 -13.86 7.72 -7.91
C PHE A 136 -13.41 7.62 -6.46
N HIS A 137 -12.94 8.74 -5.90
CA HIS A 137 -12.70 8.89 -4.48
C HIS A 137 -13.97 9.33 -3.75
N LYS A 138 -14.35 8.59 -2.71
CA LYS A 138 -15.45 9.01 -1.83
C LYS A 138 -14.97 10.09 -0.87
N ASN A 139 -15.75 11.16 -0.72
CA ASN A 139 -15.60 12.08 0.40
C ASN A 139 -16.48 11.60 1.55
N TYR A 140 -15.87 10.99 2.58
CA TYR A 140 -16.57 10.32 3.67
C TYR A 140 -17.63 9.30 3.18
N SER A 141 -18.89 9.49 3.56
CA SER A 141 -20.00 8.61 3.20
C SER A 141 -20.74 9.05 1.93
N LEU A 142 -20.37 10.17 1.31
CA LEU A 142 -21.10 10.72 0.18
C LEU A 142 -21.04 9.77 -1.03
N PRO A 143 -22.19 9.29 -1.54
CA PRO A 143 -22.27 8.62 -2.83
C PRO A 143 -22.05 9.61 -3.98
N VAL A 144 -21.85 9.08 -5.18
CA VAL A 144 -21.74 9.89 -6.41
C VAL A 144 -22.90 9.62 -7.36
N ALA A 145 -23.36 10.66 -8.05
CA ALA A 145 -24.22 10.58 -9.21
C ALA A 145 -23.33 10.60 -10.46
N ILE A 146 -23.41 9.56 -11.28
CA ILE A 146 -22.56 9.37 -12.46
C ILE A 146 -23.35 9.72 -13.71
N TYR A 147 -22.74 10.55 -14.55
CA TYR A 147 -23.26 10.95 -15.84
C TYR A 147 -22.30 10.52 -16.94
N SER A 148 -22.87 10.21 -18.10
CA SER A 148 -22.09 9.97 -19.31
C SER A 148 -22.75 10.61 -20.53
N ARG A 149 -21.93 10.87 -21.54
CA ARG A 149 -22.37 11.38 -22.82
C ARG A 149 -21.62 10.65 -23.93
N LYS A 150 -22.32 10.31 -25.01
CA LYS A 150 -21.73 9.67 -26.19
C LYS A 150 -21.44 10.73 -27.27
N PRO A 151 -20.69 10.39 -28.33
CA PRO A 151 -20.36 11.36 -29.38
C PRO A 151 -21.63 11.77 -30.10
N GLY A 152 -21.85 13.08 -30.21
CA GLY A 152 -23.03 13.64 -30.88
C GLY A 152 -24.24 13.86 -29.96
N ASP A 153 -24.20 13.39 -28.72
CA ASP A 153 -25.20 13.75 -27.72
C ASP A 153 -24.95 15.19 -27.25
N ASN A 154 -26.02 15.99 -27.14
CA ASN A 154 -25.92 17.34 -26.58
C ASN A 154 -26.02 17.33 -25.05
N ASP A 155 -26.78 16.38 -24.50
CA ASP A 155 -27.11 16.31 -23.08
C ASP A 155 -26.34 15.22 -22.34
N TRP A 156 -26.17 15.41 -21.03
CA TRP A 156 -25.60 14.41 -20.14
C TRP A 156 -26.66 13.42 -19.68
N GLU A 157 -26.43 12.14 -19.94
CA GLU A 157 -27.30 11.06 -19.48
C GLU A 157 -26.93 10.66 -18.05
N PHE A 158 -27.91 10.62 -17.15
CA PHE A 158 -27.73 10.01 -15.83
C PHE A 158 -27.63 8.49 -15.98
N ILE A 159 -26.55 7.90 -15.49
CA ILE A 159 -26.35 6.45 -15.58
C ILE A 159 -26.74 5.76 -14.29
N SER A 160 -26.21 6.25 -13.15
CA SER A 160 -26.38 5.57 -11.87
C SER A 160 -25.95 6.41 -10.68
N TYR A 161 -26.45 6.03 -9.52
CA TYR A 161 -25.83 6.39 -8.25
C TYR A 161 -24.87 5.29 -7.82
N ALA A 162 -23.64 5.66 -7.48
CA ALA A 162 -22.63 4.72 -7.00
C ALA A 162 -22.24 5.01 -5.56
N THR A 163 -22.35 3.98 -4.71
CA THR A 163 -21.87 4.02 -3.32
C THR A 163 -20.52 3.33 -3.13
N THR A 164 -20.08 2.60 -4.15
CA THR A 164 -18.85 1.81 -4.20
C THR A 164 -18.12 2.12 -5.51
N SER A 165 -16.81 2.33 -5.39
CA SER A 165 -15.89 2.54 -6.52
C SER A 165 -15.10 1.26 -6.78
N PRO A 166 -14.81 0.88 -8.04
CA PRO A 166 -15.29 1.54 -9.26
C PRO A 166 -16.74 1.19 -9.59
N TYR A 167 -17.42 2.09 -10.32
CA TYR A 167 -18.64 1.77 -11.05
C TYR A 167 -18.29 1.15 -12.41
N ILE A 168 -19.05 0.14 -12.83
CA ILE A 168 -18.81 -0.59 -14.08
C ILE A 168 -19.92 -0.26 -15.07
N ASP A 169 -19.59 0.51 -16.10
CA ASP A 169 -20.48 0.81 -17.22
C ASP A 169 -20.36 -0.30 -18.28
N LYS A 170 -21.39 -1.14 -18.37
CA LYS A 170 -21.50 -2.24 -19.35
C LYS A 170 -22.41 -1.90 -20.54
N ARG A 171 -22.82 -0.64 -20.69
CA ARG A 171 -23.73 -0.25 -21.78
C ARG A 171 -23.01 -0.47 -23.12
N PRO A 172 -23.65 -1.14 -24.10
CA PRO A 172 -23.02 -1.45 -25.39
C PRO A 172 -22.71 -0.17 -26.17
N ALA A 173 -21.75 -0.26 -27.10
CA ALA A 173 -21.48 0.80 -28.07
C ALA A 173 -22.73 1.05 -28.92
N SER A 174 -22.96 2.30 -29.33
CA SER A 174 -24.14 2.63 -30.16
C SER A 174 -24.11 1.91 -31.51
N ILE A 175 -22.92 1.75 -32.08
CA ILE A 175 -22.69 0.92 -33.27
C ILE A 175 -21.90 -0.32 -32.86
N PRO A 176 -22.46 -1.53 -33.00
CA PRO A 176 -21.77 -2.76 -32.63
C PRO A 176 -20.42 -2.91 -33.32
N GLY A 177 -19.38 -3.22 -32.53
CA GLY A 177 -18.03 -3.48 -33.04
C GLY A 177 -17.22 -2.23 -33.43
N GLN A 178 -17.78 -1.03 -33.29
CA GLN A 178 -17.05 0.21 -33.55
C GLN A 178 -16.61 0.87 -32.24
N PRO A 179 -15.37 1.37 -32.18
CA PRO A 179 -14.94 2.19 -31.05
C PRO A 179 -15.83 3.43 -30.88
N GLU A 180 -16.16 3.75 -29.64
CA GLU A 180 -17.03 4.88 -29.29
C GLU A 180 -16.36 5.72 -28.21
N SER A 181 -16.19 7.03 -28.44
CA SER A 181 -15.71 7.92 -27.37
C SER A 181 -16.83 8.18 -26.37
N ARG A 182 -16.54 8.13 -25.08
CA ARG A 182 -17.49 8.44 -24.03
C ARG A 182 -16.90 9.41 -23.05
N GLU A 183 -17.69 10.38 -22.67
CA GLU A 183 -17.33 11.32 -21.62
C GLU A 183 -18.06 10.94 -20.33
N TYR A 184 -17.42 11.21 -19.20
CA TYR A 184 -17.98 10.97 -17.88
C TYR A 184 -17.75 12.18 -16.97
N LYS A 185 -18.73 12.44 -16.11
CA LYS A 185 -18.62 13.40 -14.99
C LYS A 185 -19.43 12.91 -13.80
N GLU A 186 -19.10 13.42 -12.62
CA GLU A 186 -19.75 13.02 -11.37
C GLU A 186 -20.09 14.20 -10.46
N HIS A 187 -21.08 14.01 -9.61
CA HIS A 187 -21.38 14.88 -8.46
C HIS A 187 -21.47 14.06 -7.18
N TYR A 188 -20.99 14.57 -6.05
CA TYR A 188 -21.42 14.02 -4.76
C TYR A 188 -22.89 14.35 -4.53
N THR A 189 -23.63 13.42 -3.95
CA THR A 189 -25.08 13.50 -3.80
C THR A 189 -25.53 12.88 -2.48
N ASP A 190 -26.74 13.22 -2.04
CA ASP A 190 -27.50 12.52 -1.00
C ASP A 190 -28.64 11.67 -1.59
N PHE A 191 -28.60 11.38 -2.90
CA PHE A 191 -29.64 10.77 -3.73
C PHE A 191 -30.87 11.65 -4.01
N VAL A 192 -30.97 12.83 -3.40
CA VAL A 192 -32.07 13.79 -3.62
C VAL A 192 -31.57 15.01 -4.39
N SER A 193 -30.36 15.47 -4.08
CA SER A 193 -29.75 16.67 -4.64
C SER A 193 -28.25 16.48 -4.87
N TYR A 194 -27.64 17.37 -5.66
CA TYR A 194 -26.19 17.44 -5.75
C TYR A 194 -25.68 18.31 -4.62
N ILE A 195 -24.76 17.73 -3.86
CA ILE A 195 -24.07 18.43 -2.77
C ILE A 195 -22.91 19.21 -3.38
N SER A 196 -22.25 18.66 -4.41
CA SER A 196 -21.03 19.23 -4.95
C SER A 196 -21.19 19.81 -6.35
N GLU A 197 -20.19 20.57 -6.76
CA GLU A 197 -19.98 20.85 -8.18
C GLU A 197 -19.59 19.57 -8.93
N ALA A 198 -19.66 19.64 -10.26
CA ALA A 198 -19.25 18.55 -11.14
C ALA A 198 -17.74 18.29 -11.01
N SER A 199 -17.35 17.02 -11.16
CA SER A 199 -15.95 16.66 -11.41
C SER A 199 -15.46 17.26 -12.73
N SER A 200 -14.14 17.19 -12.95
CA SER A 200 -13.60 17.30 -14.30
C SER A 200 -14.23 16.24 -15.20
N ILE A 201 -14.43 16.60 -16.47
CA ILE A 201 -14.90 15.67 -17.50
C ILE A 201 -13.72 14.83 -17.96
N ILE A 202 -13.91 13.51 -18.00
CA ILE A 202 -12.92 12.57 -18.53
C ILE A 202 -13.51 11.88 -19.76
N GLU A 203 -12.76 11.95 -20.86
CA GLU A 203 -13.07 11.25 -22.11
C GLU A 203 -12.29 9.93 -22.17
N VAL A 204 -12.95 8.88 -22.65
CA VAL A 204 -12.34 7.55 -22.86
C VAL A 204 -12.90 6.90 -24.11
N VAL A 205 -12.08 6.18 -24.86
CA VAL A 205 -12.53 5.40 -26.02
C VAL A 205 -12.90 3.99 -25.57
N PHE A 206 -14.16 3.60 -25.78
CA PHE A 206 -14.66 2.25 -25.57
C PHE A 206 -14.37 1.37 -26.79
N TYR A 207 -13.79 0.19 -26.59
CA TYR A 207 -13.49 -0.76 -27.67
C TYR A 207 -14.35 -2.04 -27.53
N PRO A 208 -15.53 -2.11 -28.16
CA PRO A 208 -16.39 -3.28 -28.04
C PRO A 208 -15.78 -4.52 -28.70
N ILE A 209 -15.84 -5.68 -28.02
CA ILE A 209 -15.43 -6.97 -28.60
C ILE A 209 -16.35 -7.32 -29.79
N LEU A 210 -15.75 -7.61 -30.95
CA LEU A 210 -16.44 -8.25 -32.07
C LEU A 210 -16.79 -9.69 -31.69
N VAL A 211 -18.03 -9.94 -31.30
CA VAL A 211 -18.53 -11.32 -31.14
C VAL A 211 -18.72 -11.91 -32.54
N VAL A 212 -17.66 -12.51 -33.10
CA VAL A 212 -17.76 -13.33 -34.30
C VAL A 212 -18.52 -14.60 -33.94
N LYS A 213 -19.83 -14.63 -34.20
CA LYS A 213 -20.58 -15.89 -34.16
C LYS A 213 -20.01 -16.82 -35.22
N ARG A 214 -19.23 -17.84 -34.82
CA ARG A 214 -18.97 -18.98 -35.71
C ARG A 214 -20.33 -19.61 -36.01
N LYS A 215 -20.74 -19.58 -37.27
CA LYS A 215 -21.80 -20.47 -37.75
C LYS A 215 -21.21 -21.89 -37.72
N GLU A 216 -21.86 -22.77 -36.96
CA GLU A 216 -21.70 -24.22 -37.08
C GLU A 216 -22.21 -24.70 -38.45
#